data_AF-X5J920-F1
#
_entry.id   AF-X5J920-F1
#
_cell.length_a   1.000
_cell.length_b   1.000
_cell.length_c   1.000
_cell.angle_alpha   90.00
_cell.angle_beta   90.00
_cell.angle_gamma   90.00
#
_symmetry.space_group_name_H-M   'P 1'
#
loop_
_entity.id
_entity.type
_entity.pdbx_description
1 polymer ?
#
loop_
_entity_poly.entity_id
_entity_poly.type
_entity_poly.pdbx_seq_one_letter_code
_entity_poly.pdbx_strand_id
1 'polypeptide(L)'
;MPRLWPHNIQFLRQTGELGKIQCRCDRSSNSVSKIYGQSENVTIRYNSDSNKVDKIVCNNLLHQKDSDSTIYDANISHNHITVDSGGGISYTQKDTIKGCRNVIVSPNTIVTGDDTNYNIYIKSKNSNLDYAESNINIPGIGTKNIIFPEISLLNDATSIKYNSSSNRLIINIPLSKNDQYELALENYLTNTTNITNYVLIDRYGNNIVLILDKLTTSHDIKNFLINAGIDRNMQIEELVNHYHNITYTEHNYNILGKVRYPNNDLWKFGSVADDIIENDDNTIFISGGEGSDLYVVTQTKKDLNLSINNYARDFKLDILSVPFISIDIILIKDTDDLILHISPVMDITILDYFRSKEHQHIVLMDQNNNTFIPFAIENGITLMPFCHKSLHKSIFTFTGIEKHMVIDIDIGNIMLYKQGNDLLITEQTANNVSFGLEIKKRV
;
A
#
# COMPACT_ATOMS: atom_id res chain seq x y z
N MET A 1 36.96 -23.95 -40.63
CA MET A 1 36.97 -22.49 -40.42
C MET A 1 35.53 -22.02 -40.22
N PRO A 2 35.08 -21.74 -38.98
CA PRO A 2 33.72 -21.28 -38.76
C PRO A 2 33.63 -19.77 -39.03
N ARG A 3 32.62 -19.39 -39.82
CA ARG A 3 32.28 -18.00 -40.16
C ARG A 3 31.73 -17.30 -38.92
N LEU A 4 32.34 -16.17 -38.55
CA LEU A 4 31.86 -15.24 -37.52
C LEU A 4 30.67 -14.44 -38.08
N TRP A 5 29.52 -14.53 -37.43
CA TRP A 5 28.36 -13.68 -37.68
C TRP A 5 28.56 -12.33 -36.98
N PRO A 6 28.22 -11.18 -37.59
CA PRO A 6 28.20 -9.89 -36.90
C PRO A 6 27.00 -9.81 -35.95
N HIS A 7 27.20 -9.24 -34.76
CA HIS A 7 26.13 -8.97 -33.78
C HIS A 7 25.14 -7.96 -34.35
N ASN A 8 23.83 -8.25 -34.22
CA ASN A 8 22.76 -7.36 -34.64
C ASN A 8 22.38 -6.42 -33.49
N ILE A 9 22.65 -5.12 -33.64
CA ILE A 9 21.98 -4.07 -32.86
C ILE A 9 20.64 -3.82 -33.56
N GLN A 10 19.52 -4.14 -32.93
CA GLN A 10 18.19 -3.81 -33.47
C GLN A 10 17.74 -2.42 -32.97
N PHE A 11 17.44 -1.54 -33.91
CA PHE A 11 16.82 -0.24 -33.65
C PHE A 11 15.33 -0.32 -34.01
N LEU A 12 14.46 0.05 -33.08
CA LEU A 12 13.04 0.31 -33.35
C LEU A 12 12.82 1.82 -33.25
N ARG A 13 12.67 2.48 -34.40
CA ARG A 13 12.30 3.90 -34.51
C ARG A 13 10.82 3.97 -34.85
N GLN A 14 10.01 4.71 -34.09
CA GLN A 14 8.59 4.92 -34.41
C GLN A 14 8.37 6.04 -35.45
N THR A 15 9.40 6.69 -36.00
CA THR A 15 9.24 7.91 -36.82
C THR A 15 10.11 8.01 -38.08
N GLY A 16 10.57 6.89 -38.66
CA GLY A 16 10.86 6.85 -40.11
C GLY A 16 12.06 7.65 -40.69
N GLU A 17 12.91 8.31 -39.92
CA GLU A 17 14.17 8.89 -40.44
C GLU A 17 15.44 8.20 -39.89
N LEU A 18 16.61 8.39 -40.52
CA LEU A 18 17.87 7.75 -40.13
C LEU A 18 18.82 8.75 -39.46
N GLY A 19 18.88 8.75 -38.13
CA GLY A 19 19.99 9.35 -37.38
C GLY A 19 21.11 8.32 -37.18
N LYS A 20 22.37 8.68 -37.44
CA LYS A 20 23.53 7.81 -37.18
C LYS A 20 23.88 7.85 -35.69
N ILE A 21 23.84 6.70 -35.02
CA ILE A 21 24.41 6.48 -33.69
C ILE A 21 25.68 5.64 -33.88
N GLN A 22 26.83 6.14 -33.42
CA GLN A 22 28.12 5.44 -33.52
C GLN A 22 28.46 4.79 -32.18
N CYS A 23 28.16 3.50 -32.03
CA CYS A 23 28.66 2.69 -30.91
C CYS A 23 30.02 2.10 -31.30
N ARG A 24 31.09 2.43 -30.55
CA ARG A 24 32.42 1.85 -30.75
C ARG A 24 32.64 0.76 -29.70
N CYS A 25 32.41 -0.49 -30.07
CA CYS A 25 32.85 -1.64 -29.27
C CYS A 25 34.28 -1.99 -29.69
N ASP A 26 35.26 -1.76 -28.80
CA ASP A 26 36.63 -2.17 -29.07
C ASP A 26 36.75 -3.69 -28.81
N ARG A 27 37.08 -4.45 -29.86
CA ARG A 27 37.17 -5.92 -29.82
C ARG A 27 38.44 -6.45 -29.15
N SER A 28 39.33 -5.57 -28.69
CA SER A 28 40.66 -5.96 -28.19
C SER A 28 40.96 -5.61 -26.74
N SER A 29 40.02 -4.99 -26.02
CA SER A 29 40.22 -4.69 -24.60
C SER A 29 38.92 -4.84 -23.79
N ASN A 30 39.05 -5.03 -22.48
CA ASN A 30 37.97 -5.10 -21.49
C ASN A 30 37.18 -3.77 -21.36
N SER A 31 36.78 -3.14 -22.45
CA SER A 31 36.52 -1.71 -22.50
C SER A 31 35.07 -1.34 -22.79
N VAL A 32 34.44 -0.77 -21.78
CA VAL A 32 33.57 0.41 -21.79
C VAL A 32 33.05 0.81 -23.18
N SER A 33 31.78 0.52 -23.44
CA SER A 33 31.04 1.11 -24.56
C SER A 33 30.64 2.54 -24.20
N LYS A 34 31.22 3.55 -24.87
CA LYS A 34 30.67 4.91 -24.83
C LYS A 34 29.50 5.00 -25.81
N ILE A 35 28.33 5.41 -25.34
CA ILE A 35 27.11 5.56 -26.14
C ILE A 35 26.87 7.05 -26.38
N TYR A 36 26.68 7.43 -27.64
CA TYR A 36 26.38 8.80 -28.07
C TYR A 36 25.02 8.81 -28.78
N GLY A 37 24.02 9.50 -28.22
CA GLY A 37 22.71 9.71 -28.85
C GLY A 37 22.61 11.13 -29.41
N GLN A 38 21.97 11.29 -30.57
CA GLN A 38 21.80 12.59 -31.26
C GLN A 38 20.31 12.97 -31.46
N SER A 39 19.38 12.35 -30.71
CA SER A 39 17.93 12.53 -30.85
C SER A 39 17.22 12.44 -29.51
N GLU A 40 16.18 13.25 -29.33
CA GLU A 40 15.20 13.10 -28.25
C GLU A 40 14.44 11.76 -28.42
N ASN A 41 14.13 11.08 -27.32
CA ASN A 41 13.43 9.79 -27.26
C ASN A 41 14.08 8.62 -28.04
N VAL A 42 15.30 8.22 -27.68
CA VAL A 42 15.93 6.99 -28.22
C VAL A 42 16.12 5.94 -27.14
N THR A 43 15.34 4.85 -27.20
CA THR A 43 15.65 3.64 -26.43
C THR A 43 16.87 2.95 -27.03
N ILE A 44 18.04 3.12 -26.42
CA ILE A 44 19.25 2.36 -26.81
C ILE A 44 19.30 1.08 -25.98
N ARG A 45 18.72 0.00 -26.51
CA ARG A 45 18.87 -1.33 -25.89
C ARG A 45 20.27 -1.86 -26.17
N TYR A 46 21.10 -1.88 -25.14
CA TYR A 46 22.35 -2.63 -25.16
C TYR A 46 22.05 -4.09 -24.76
N ASN A 47 21.79 -4.97 -25.72
CA ASN A 47 21.72 -6.39 -25.40
C ASN A 47 23.16 -6.92 -25.42
N SER A 48 23.71 -7.22 -24.25
CA SER A 48 25.00 -7.91 -24.19
C SER A 48 24.83 -9.40 -24.50
N ASP A 49 25.93 -10.06 -24.86
CA ASP A 49 25.92 -11.50 -25.09
C ASP A 49 25.86 -12.22 -23.73
N SER A 50 24.88 -13.12 -23.55
CA SER A 50 24.59 -13.90 -22.31
C SER A 50 25.72 -14.79 -21.77
N ASN A 51 26.95 -14.69 -22.31
CA ASN A 51 28.09 -15.56 -22.03
C ASN A 51 29.30 -14.79 -21.46
N LYS A 52 29.18 -13.50 -21.14
CA LYS A 52 30.26 -12.70 -20.53
C LYS A 52 29.70 -11.80 -19.43
N VAL A 53 30.59 -11.36 -18.55
CA VAL A 53 30.31 -10.32 -17.55
C VAL A 53 30.51 -8.96 -18.19
N ASP A 54 29.46 -8.15 -18.18
CA ASP A 54 29.48 -6.84 -18.80
C ASP A 54 29.68 -5.69 -17.81
N LYS A 55 30.35 -4.65 -18.29
CA LYS A 55 30.57 -3.43 -17.53
C LYS A 55 30.19 -2.21 -18.35
N ILE A 56 29.06 -1.61 -18.01
CA ILE A 56 28.50 -0.44 -18.67
C ILE A 56 28.72 0.78 -17.77
N VAL A 57 29.29 1.85 -18.33
CA VAL A 57 29.53 3.11 -17.61
C VAL A 57 28.97 4.27 -18.42
N CYS A 58 27.92 4.90 -17.89
CA CYS A 58 27.41 6.16 -18.41
C CYS A 58 28.17 7.31 -17.75
N ASN A 59 29.08 7.93 -18.50
CA ASN A 59 29.78 9.11 -18.02
C ASN A 59 28.87 10.34 -18.12
N ASN A 60 28.90 11.16 -17.08
CA ASN A 60 28.28 12.47 -17.10
C ASN A 60 29.11 13.38 -18.02
N LEU A 61 28.62 13.66 -19.23
CA LEU A 61 29.34 14.41 -20.26
C LEU A 61 29.49 15.91 -19.92
N LEU A 62 28.95 16.37 -18.79
CA LEU A 62 28.99 17.78 -18.37
C LEU A 62 30.40 18.33 -18.10
N HIS A 63 31.45 17.50 -18.05
CA HIS A 63 32.81 17.95 -17.70
C HIS A 63 33.93 17.64 -18.70
N GLN A 64 33.67 17.07 -19.88
CA GLN A 64 34.70 16.98 -20.92
C GLN A 64 34.64 18.20 -21.84
N LYS A 65 35.43 19.23 -21.51
CA LYS A 65 35.95 20.18 -22.52
C LYS A 65 36.91 19.40 -23.43
N ASP A 66 36.40 18.55 -24.31
CA ASP A 66 37.17 18.12 -25.48
C ASP A 66 37.03 19.23 -26.53
N SER A 67 38.15 19.83 -26.87
CA SER A 67 38.28 21.06 -27.66
C SER A 67 37.96 20.92 -29.14
N ASP A 68 37.54 19.75 -29.63
CA ASP A 68 37.45 19.47 -31.07
C ASP A 68 36.16 18.80 -31.56
N SER A 69 35.07 18.79 -30.78
CA SER A 69 33.75 18.46 -31.33
C SER A 69 32.68 19.46 -30.89
N THR A 70 32.50 20.48 -31.71
CA THR A 70 31.33 21.36 -31.69
C THR A 70 30.08 20.56 -32.07
N ILE A 71 28.96 20.87 -31.41
CA ILE A 71 27.65 20.18 -31.45
C ILE A 71 27.55 19.00 -30.46
N TYR A 72 27.80 19.28 -29.18
CA TYR A 72 27.10 18.57 -28.10
C TYR A 72 25.78 19.29 -27.85
N ASP A 73 24.67 18.64 -28.15
CA ASP A 73 23.37 19.14 -27.73
C ASP A 73 23.18 18.75 -26.26
N ALA A 74 23.33 19.73 -25.36
CA ALA A 74 23.07 19.57 -23.93
C ALA A 74 21.62 19.16 -23.64
N ASN A 75 20.74 19.17 -24.65
CA ASN A 75 19.34 18.78 -24.54
C ASN A 75 19.08 17.27 -24.61
N ILE A 76 20.04 16.44 -25.06
CA ILE A 76 19.89 14.98 -24.97
C ILE A 76 20.31 14.57 -23.56
N SER A 77 19.48 14.97 -22.60
CA SER A 77 19.63 14.58 -21.21
C SER A 77 19.68 13.06 -21.12
N HIS A 78 20.54 12.54 -20.23
CA HIS A 78 20.65 11.10 -19.89
C HIS A 78 19.30 10.43 -19.57
N ASN A 79 18.24 11.21 -19.39
CA ASN A 79 16.87 10.80 -19.17
C ASN A 79 16.21 10.12 -20.38
N HIS A 80 16.77 10.23 -21.59
CA HIS A 80 16.16 9.64 -22.80
C HIS A 80 16.71 8.26 -23.17
N ILE A 81 17.80 7.82 -22.53
CA ILE A 81 18.45 6.54 -22.82
C ILE A 81 18.11 5.55 -21.70
N THR A 82 17.61 4.37 -22.07
CA THR A 82 17.38 3.24 -21.15
C THR A 82 18.41 2.15 -21.41
N VAL A 83 19.18 1.79 -20.39
CA VAL A 83 20.23 0.76 -20.46
C VAL A 83 19.72 -0.54 -19.88
N ASP A 84 19.80 -1.61 -20.64
CA ASP A 84 19.65 -3.00 -20.17
C ASP A 84 21.04 -3.64 -20.34
N SER A 85 21.46 -4.56 -19.47
CA SER A 85 22.62 -5.41 -19.77
C SER A 85 22.20 -6.83 -20.13
N GLY A 86 20.96 -7.23 -19.87
CA GLY A 86 20.50 -8.61 -19.98
C GLY A 86 20.75 -9.45 -18.72
N GLY A 87 21.61 -8.99 -17.80
CA GLY A 87 21.93 -9.64 -16.54
C GLY A 87 23.14 -10.57 -16.63
N GLY A 88 23.84 -10.72 -15.50
CA GLY A 88 25.05 -11.52 -15.42
C GLY A 88 24.81 -13.03 -15.46
N ILE A 89 25.86 -13.77 -15.79
CA ILE A 89 25.83 -15.23 -16.00
C ILE A 89 25.47 -15.99 -14.72
N SER A 90 25.91 -15.50 -13.56
CA SER A 90 25.65 -16.13 -12.25
C SER A 90 25.73 -15.13 -11.11
N TYR A 91 25.33 -15.54 -9.91
CA TYR A 91 25.44 -14.72 -8.70
C TYR A 91 26.89 -14.33 -8.35
N THR A 92 27.90 -15.02 -8.87
CA THR A 92 29.33 -14.66 -8.69
C THR A 92 29.89 -13.84 -9.86
N GLN A 93 29.19 -13.83 -10.99
CA GLN A 93 29.60 -13.21 -12.24
C GLN A 93 28.49 -12.27 -12.69
N LYS A 94 28.36 -11.16 -11.96
CA LYS A 94 27.30 -10.15 -12.13
C LYS A 94 27.73 -9.06 -13.10
N ASP A 95 26.80 -8.59 -13.92
CA ASP A 95 27.00 -7.40 -14.72
C ASP A 95 27.08 -6.15 -13.85
N THR A 96 27.78 -5.12 -14.31
CA THR A 96 27.88 -3.84 -13.60
C THR A 96 27.43 -2.69 -14.49
N ILE A 97 26.45 -1.92 -14.02
CA ILE A 97 25.97 -0.69 -14.65
C ILE A 97 26.29 0.49 -13.72
N LYS A 98 27.01 1.50 -14.23
CA LYS A 98 27.41 2.68 -13.43
C LYS A 98 26.96 3.99 -14.08
N GLY A 99 26.25 4.82 -13.31
CA GLY A 99 25.94 6.22 -13.68
C GLY A 99 24.80 6.42 -14.69
N CYS A 100 24.09 5.36 -15.09
CA CYS A 100 23.02 5.43 -16.10
C CYS A 100 21.67 5.76 -15.43
N ARG A 101 20.94 6.79 -15.90
CA ARG A 101 19.73 7.31 -15.24
C ARG A 101 18.51 6.43 -15.38
N ASN A 102 18.30 5.82 -16.54
CA ASN A 102 17.25 4.82 -16.75
C ASN A 102 17.89 3.46 -17.00
N VAL A 103 17.56 2.47 -16.15
CA VAL A 103 18.21 1.16 -16.18
C VAL A 103 17.17 0.06 -16.06
N ILE A 104 17.30 -1.00 -16.86
CA ILE A 104 16.61 -2.27 -16.66
C ILE A 104 17.56 -3.19 -15.91
N VAL A 105 17.12 -3.68 -14.75
CA VAL A 105 17.87 -4.58 -13.88
C VAL A 105 17.30 -5.97 -14.01
N SER A 106 17.99 -6.78 -14.82
CA SER A 106 17.79 -8.22 -14.88
C SER A 106 18.57 -8.90 -13.73
N PRO A 107 18.32 -10.19 -13.42
CA PRO A 107 19.01 -10.85 -12.31
C PRO A 107 20.54 -10.88 -12.50
N ASN A 108 21.29 -10.97 -11.40
CA ASN A 108 22.75 -10.91 -11.38
C ASN A 108 23.32 -9.59 -11.93
N THR A 109 22.78 -8.45 -11.49
CA THR A 109 23.22 -7.11 -11.92
C THR A 109 23.56 -6.24 -10.72
N ILE A 110 24.65 -5.49 -10.81
CA ILE A 110 25.07 -4.47 -9.85
C ILE A 110 24.87 -3.09 -10.49
N VAL A 111 24.09 -2.23 -9.86
CA VAL A 111 23.89 -0.84 -10.27
C VAL A 111 24.54 0.10 -9.27
N THR A 112 25.38 1.01 -9.76
CA THR A 112 25.99 2.08 -8.95
C THR A 112 25.80 3.45 -9.59
N GLY A 113 25.80 4.50 -8.77
CA GLY A 113 25.45 5.83 -9.25
C GLY A 113 25.99 6.99 -8.45
N ASP A 114 25.52 8.19 -8.81
CA ASP A 114 25.74 9.45 -8.10
C ASP A 114 24.45 9.90 -7.38
N ASP A 115 24.44 11.13 -6.86
CA ASP A 115 23.41 11.66 -5.97
C ASP A 115 22.15 12.21 -6.66
N THR A 116 22.01 11.99 -7.98
CA THR A 116 20.87 12.50 -8.75
C THR A 116 19.70 11.49 -8.84
N ASN A 117 18.69 11.79 -9.68
CA ASN A 117 17.50 10.96 -9.83
C ASN A 117 17.73 9.78 -10.79
N TYR A 118 17.08 8.64 -10.49
CA TYR A 118 17.16 7.42 -11.28
C TYR A 118 15.78 6.77 -11.46
N ASN A 119 15.57 6.15 -12.63
CA ASN A 119 14.46 5.22 -12.87
C ASN A 119 15.04 3.83 -13.14
N ILE A 120 14.67 2.86 -12.32
CA ILE A 120 15.22 1.52 -12.35
C ILE A 120 14.07 0.53 -12.50
N TYR A 121 14.01 -0.14 -13.64
CA TYR A 121 12.99 -1.11 -13.98
C TYR A 121 13.48 -2.51 -13.65
N ILE A 122 12.81 -3.19 -12.74
CA ILE A 122 13.17 -4.54 -12.32
C ILE A 122 12.53 -5.54 -13.27
N LYS A 123 13.38 -6.34 -13.93
CA LYS A 123 12.96 -7.41 -14.82
C LYS A 123 13.36 -8.73 -14.20
N SER A 124 12.39 -9.46 -13.68
CA SER A 124 12.63 -10.69 -12.91
C SER A 124 11.83 -11.88 -13.43
N LYS A 125 10.70 -11.64 -14.09
CA LYS A 125 9.76 -12.68 -14.48
C LYS A 125 10.35 -13.58 -15.56
N ASN A 126 10.06 -14.88 -15.48
CA ASN A 126 10.51 -15.91 -16.44
C ASN A 126 12.03 -16.12 -16.53
N SER A 127 12.81 -15.65 -15.55
CA SER A 127 14.24 -15.93 -15.51
C SER A 127 14.47 -17.39 -15.09
N ASN A 128 15.07 -18.18 -15.98
CA ASN A 128 15.31 -19.62 -15.80
C ASN A 128 16.60 -19.90 -15.01
N LEU A 129 16.76 -19.26 -13.85
CA LEU A 129 17.92 -19.35 -12.97
C LEU A 129 17.57 -20.09 -11.68
N ASP A 130 18.54 -20.79 -11.11
CA ASP A 130 18.41 -21.50 -9.81
C ASP A 130 18.62 -20.55 -8.62
N TYR A 131 19.38 -19.47 -8.78
CA TYR A 131 19.49 -18.42 -7.78
C TYR A 131 20.04 -17.19 -8.46
N ALA A 132 19.57 -16.03 -8.06
CA ALA A 132 20.11 -14.78 -8.56
C ALA A 132 20.08 -13.70 -7.49
N GLU A 133 21.02 -12.77 -7.59
CA GLU A 133 21.13 -11.66 -6.65
C GLU A 133 21.56 -10.40 -7.40
N SER A 134 20.80 -9.31 -7.24
CA SER A 134 21.14 -8.00 -7.77
C SER A 134 21.25 -6.98 -6.66
N ASN A 135 22.15 -6.01 -6.85
CA ASN A 135 22.42 -4.97 -5.87
C ASN A 135 22.33 -3.59 -6.51
N ILE A 136 21.53 -2.71 -5.93
CA ILE A 136 21.42 -1.31 -6.32
C ILE A 136 22.02 -0.45 -5.19
N ASN A 137 23.12 0.23 -5.49
CA ASN A 137 23.82 1.12 -4.56
C ASN A 137 24.04 2.50 -5.16
N ILE A 138 23.06 3.39 -4.96
CA ILE A 138 23.09 4.76 -5.46
C ILE A 138 23.01 5.72 -4.26
N PRO A 139 24.11 6.35 -3.87
CA PRO A 139 24.14 7.25 -2.72
C PRO A 139 23.40 8.58 -3.00
N GLY A 140 23.33 9.45 -1.99
CA GLY A 140 22.90 10.85 -2.15
C GLY A 140 21.38 11.09 -2.10
N ILE A 141 20.96 12.33 -2.36
CA ILE A 141 19.62 12.85 -2.04
C ILE A 141 18.60 12.73 -3.17
N GLY A 142 19.01 12.46 -4.40
CA GLY A 142 18.09 12.31 -5.53
C GLY A 142 17.14 11.12 -5.34
N THR A 143 15.97 11.20 -5.95
CA THR A 143 14.93 10.16 -5.87
C THR A 143 15.27 8.99 -6.78
N LYS A 144 15.21 7.77 -6.24
CA LYS A 144 15.39 6.53 -7.02
C LYS A 144 14.07 5.79 -7.13
N ASN A 145 13.47 5.82 -8.31
CA ASN A 145 12.25 5.08 -8.58
C ASN A 145 12.61 3.63 -8.94
N ILE A 146 12.17 2.68 -8.13
CA ILE A 146 12.27 1.24 -8.40
C ILE A 146 10.91 0.78 -8.91
N ILE A 147 10.84 0.44 -10.19
CA ILE A 147 9.61 0.13 -10.90
C ILE A 147 9.59 -1.36 -11.21
N PHE A 148 8.52 -2.05 -10.82
CA PHE A 148 8.31 -3.48 -11.02
C PHE A 148 7.24 -3.72 -12.10
N PRO A 149 7.58 -3.60 -13.40
CA PRO A 149 6.59 -3.69 -14.49
C PRO A 149 5.91 -5.06 -14.61
N GLU A 150 6.54 -6.12 -14.12
CA GLU A 150 6.11 -7.51 -14.36
C GLU A 150 5.42 -8.19 -13.17
N ILE A 151 5.54 -7.59 -11.96
CA ILE A 151 5.09 -8.18 -10.70
C ILE A 151 4.28 -7.19 -9.85
N SER A 152 3.26 -7.70 -9.18
CA SER A 152 2.57 -7.00 -8.08
C SER A 152 3.40 -7.19 -6.82
N LEU A 153 4.09 -6.14 -6.37
CA LEU A 153 5.16 -6.28 -5.38
C LEU A 153 4.69 -7.01 -4.11
N LEU A 154 3.52 -6.68 -3.57
CA LEU A 154 3.03 -7.25 -2.31
C LEU A 154 2.39 -8.64 -2.47
N ASN A 155 1.92 -9.00 -3.67
CA ASN A 155 1.31 -10.30 -3.94
C ASN A 155 2.31 -11.34 -4.47
N ASP A 156 3.27 -10.90 -5.28
CA ASP A 156 4.19 -11.80 -5.98
C ASP A 156 5.53 -11.95 -5.24
N ALA A 157 5.94 -11.00 -4.39
CA ALA A 157 7.19 -11.12 -3.66
C ALA A 157 7.04 -12.04 -2.44
N THR A 158 7.90 -13.05 -2.36
CA THR A 158 7.91 -14.02 -1.25
C THR A 158 8.18 -13.39 0.12
N SER A 159 9.02 -12.35 0.18
CA SER A 159 9.28 -11.60 1.40
C SER A 159 9.92 -10.25 1.11
N ILE A 160 9.64 -9.26 1.95
CA ILE A 160 10.30 -7.96 1.97
C ILE A 160 10.89 -7.74 3.36
N LYS A 161 12.20 -7.47 3.43
CA LYS A 161 12.95 -7.42 4.69
C LYS A 161 13.80 -6.16 4.76
N TYR A 162 13.89 -5.56 5.93
CA TYR A 162 14.85 -4.49 6.20
C TYR A 162 15.97 -5.02 7.10
N ASN A 163 17.23 -4.77 6.71
CA ASN A 163 18.41 -5.06 7.52
C ASN A 163 18.99 -3.74 8.04
N SER A 164 18.87 -3.52 9.36
CA SER A 164 19.32 -2.28 10.00
C SER A 164 20.85 -2.16 10.06
N SER A 165 21.57 -3.27 10.21
CA SER A 165 23.04 -3.27 10.33
C SER A 165 23.73 -2.86 9.04
N SER A 166 23.16 -3.24 7.90
CA SER A 166 23.67 -2.86 6.58
C SER A 166 22.88 -1.71 5.91
N ASN A 167 21.79 -1.23 6.53
CA ASN A 167 20.84 -0.30 5.94
C ASN A 167 20.37 -0.73 4.53
N ARG A 168 19.92 -1.99 4.43
CA ARG A 168 19.50 -2.62 3.17
C ARG A 168 18.02 -2.98 3.20
N LEU A 169 17.31 -2.66 2.12
CA LEU A 169 16.03 -3.31 1.83
C LEU A 169 16.28 -4.51 0.93
N ILE A 170 15.73 -5.67 1.29
CA ILE A 170 15.87 -6.93 0.57
C ILE A 170 14.48 -7.38 0.13
N ILE A 171 14.30 -7.57 -1.17
CA ILE A 171 13.05 -8.02 -1.79
C ILE A 171 13.32 -9.36 -2.47
N ASN A 172 12.64 -10.41 -2.02
CA ASN A 172 12.79 -11.76 -2.57
C ASN A 172 11.65 -12.06 -3.53
N ILE A 173 11.98 -12.27 -4.81
CA ILE A 173 11.03 -12.48 -5.90
C ILE A 173 11.17 -13.92 -6.39
N PRO A 174 10.07 -14.66 -6.60
CA PRO A 174 10.14 -16.04 -7.09
C PRO A 174 10.63 -16.11 -8.55
N LEU A 175 11.45 -17.13 -8.83
CA LEU A 175 11.95 -17.49 -10.16
C LEU A 175 11.18 -18.69 -10.74
N SER A 176 11.29 -18.92 -12.05
CA SER A 176 10.50 -19.96 -12.74
C SER A 176 10.80 -21.40 -12.29
N LYS A 177 11.92 -21.64 -11.62
CA LYS A 177 12.33 -22.95 -11.10
C LYS A 177 11.96 -23.19 -9.62
N ASN A 178 11.06 -22.39 -9.06
CA ASN A 178 10.73 -22.37 -7.62
C ASN A 178 11.90 -21.92 -6.71
N ASP A 179 12.85 -21.20 -7.28
CA ASP A 179 13.95 -20.57 -6.55
C ASP A 179 13.71 -19.07 -6.35
N GLN A 180 14.67 -18.35 -5.75
CA GLN A 180 14.53 -16.95 -5.39
C GLN A 180 15.53 -16.03 -6.09
N TYR A 181 15.04 -14.86 -6.49
CA TYR A 181 15.81 -13.70 -6.88
C TYR A 181 15.82 -12.68 -5.76
N GLU A 182 17.00 -12.45 -5.18
CA GLU A 182 17.20 -11.43 -4.15
C GLU A 182 17.56 -10.09 -4.81
N LEU A 183 16.70 -9.08 -4.64
CA LEU A 183 16.99 -7.70 -5.01
C LEU A 183 17.32 -6.91 -3.73
N ALA A 184 18.54 -6.42 -3.64
CA ALA A 184 18.99 -5.59 -2.54
C ALA A 184 19.09 -4.11 -2.94
N LEU A 185 18.45 -3.23 -2.16
CA LEU A 185 18.58 -1.78 -2.24
C LEU A 185 19.43 -1.29 -1.07
N GLU A 186 20.64 -0.82 -1.37
CA GLU A 186 21.59 -0.30 -0.37
C GLU A 186 21.24 1.13 0.01
N ASN A 187 21.66 1.55 1.21
CA ASN A 187 21.41 2.89 1.73
C ASN A 187 19.91 3.25 1.67
N TYR A 188 19.05 2.31 2.09
CA TYR A 188 17.61 2.46 1.96
C TYR A 188 17.11 3.70 2.70
N LEU A 189 17.52 3.87 3.96
CA LEU A 189 17.23 5.05 4.76
C LEU A 189 18.36 6.09 4.70
N THR A 190 18.01 7.37 4.71
CA THR A 190 18.96 8.46 4.91
C THR A 190 19.41 8.54 6.37
N ASN A 191 20.71 8.68 6.61
CA ASN A 191 21.28 8.76 7.96
C ASN A 191 20.81 10.00 8.76
N THR A 192 20.29 11.03 8.10
CA THR A 192 19.95 12.32 8.73
C THR A 192 18.46 12.46 9.04
N THR A 193 17.58 11.81 8.29
CA THR A 193 16.12 12.00 8.39
C THR A 193 15.33 10.71 8.45
N ASN A 194 15.96 9.53 8.36
CA ASN A 194 15.29 8.23 8.25
C ASN A 194 14.24 8.18 7.12
N ILE A 195 14.40 9.02 6.10
CA ILE A 195 13.54 9.03 4.91
C ILE A 195 14.12 8.02 3.92
N THR A 196 13.26 7.32 3.19
CA THR A 196 13.72 6.39 2.14
C THR A 196 14.29 7.16 0.95
N ASN A 197 15.39 6.67 0.39
CA ASN A 197 15.93 7.15 -0.90
C ASN A 197 15.17 6.60 -2.12
N TYR A 198 14.28 5.63 -1.88
CA TYR A 198 13.64 4.83 -2.91
C TYR A 198 12.13 5.01 -2.89
N VAL A 199 11.54 5.12 -4.08
CA VAL A 199 10.11 5.03 -4.33
C VAL A 199 9.86 3.69 -5.02
N LEU A 200 9.03 2.83 -4.44
CA LEU A 200 8.74 1.51 -4.99
C LEU A 200 7.41 1.57 -5.74
N ILE A 201 7.40 1.22 -7.01
CA ILE A 201 6.23 1.29 -7.88
C ILE A 201 5.95 -0.10 -8.44
N ASP A 202 4.77 -0.66 -8.16
CA ASP A 202 4.40 -1.98 -8.66
C ASP A 202 3.90 -1.96 -10.12
N ARG A 203 3.53 -3.13 -10.65
CA ARG A 203 3.00 -3.27 -12.03
C ARG A 203 1.70 -2.52 -12.30
N TYR A 204 0.96 -2.16 -11.25
CA TYR A 204 -0.30 -1.40 -11.36
C TYR A 204 -0.06 0.11 -11.23
N GLY A 205 1.19 0.53 -11.00
CA GLY A 205 1.54 1.93 -10.80
C GLY A 205 1.36 2.41 -9.36
N ASN A 206 1.09 1.50 -8.42
CA ASN A 206 0.94 1.83 -7.01
C ASN A 206 2.29 2.16 -6.39
N ASN A 207 2.36 3.27 -5.65
CA ASN A 207 3.51 3.56 -4.80
C ASN A 207 3.39 2.79 -3.48
N ILE A 208 4.28 1.83 -3.28
CA ILE A 208 4.32 0.98 -2.09
C ILE A 208 5.29 1.58 -1.08
N VAL A 209 4.73 2.07 0.03
CA VAL A 209 5.46 2.67 1.14
C VAL A 209 5.55 1.67 2.28
N LEU A 210 6.77 1.43 2.75
CA LEU A 210 7.05 0.49 3.83
C LEU A 210 6.93 1.20 5.18
N ILE A 211 6.21 0.61 6.12
CA ILE A 211 6.13 1.10 7.50
C ILE A 211 7.10 0.26 8.34
N LEU A 212 8.21 0.90 8.75
CA LEU A 212 9.27 0.24 9.51
C LEU A 212 9.01 0.38 11.02
N ASP A 213 8.46 -0.65 11.64
CA ASP A 213 8.16 -0.62 13.08
C ASP A 213 9.42 -0.65 13.97
N LYS A 214 10.54 -1.15 13.43
CA LYS A 214 11.80 -1.34 14.16
C LYS A 214 13.01 -0.91 13.33
N LEU A 215 13.40 0.35 13.43
CA LEU A 215 14.55 0.89 12.70
C LEU A 215 15.91 0.33 13.16
N THR A 216 15.99 -0.18 14.39
CA THR A 216 17.25 -0.64 14.99
C THR A 216 17.55 -2.11 14.76
N THR A 217 16.57 -2.92 14.34
CA THR A 217 16.72 -4.37 14.19
C THR A 217 16.33 -4.83 12.80
N SER A 218 17.05 -5.80 12.26
CA SER A 218 16.66 -6.48 11.02
C SER A 218 15.37 -7.27 11.21
N HIS A 219 14.41 -7.12 10.30
CA HIS A 219 13.09 -7.77 10.41
C HIS A 219 12.39 -7.91 9.05
N ASP A 220 11.44 -8.83 9.00
CA ASP A 220 10.46 -8.92 7.91
C ASP A 220 9.44 -7.80 8.08
N ILE A 221 9.17 -7.07 7.00
CA ILE A 221 8.23 -5.95 7.02
C ILE A 221 6.83 -6.50 6.84
N LYS A 222 5.93 -6.08 7.71
CA LYS A 222 4.54 -6.55 7.73
C LYS A 222 3.52 -5.46 7.44
N ASN A 223 3.90 -4.20 7.62
CA ASN A 223 3.01 -3.05 7.50
C ASN A 223 3.37 -2.23 6.26
N PHE A 224 2.37 -1.95 5.42
CA PHE A 224 2.54 -1.21 4.17
C PHE A 224 1.45 -0.16 3.99
N LEU A 225 1.80 0.94 3.35
CA LEU A 225 0.87 1.93 2.83
C LEU A 225 0.98 1.97 1.31
N ILE A 226 -0.15 1.88 0.64
CA ILE A 226 -0.26 2.05 -0.79
C ILE A 226 -0.79 3.44 -1.09
N ASN A 227 -0.07 4.19 -1.90
CA ASN A 227 -0.55 5.43 -2.48
C ASN A 227 -0.72 5.25 -3.98
N ALA A 228 -1.93 5.47 -4.48
CA ALA A 228 -2.23 5.35 -5.89
C ALA A 228 -2.98 6.58 -6.41
N GLY A 229 -2.72 6.92 -7.67
CA GLY A 229 -3.47 7.90 -8.44
C GLY A 229 -4.17 7.20 -9.58
N ILE A 230 -5.43 7.57 -9.85
CA ILE A 230 -6.21 6.99 -10.92
C ILE A 230 -6.43 8.04 -12.01
N ASP A 231 -6.00 7.74 -13.23
CA ASP A 231 -6.14 8.64 -14.38
C ASP A 231 -7.42 8.37 -15.22
N ARG A 232 -8.23 7.37 -14.83
CA ARG A 232 -9.43 6.93 -15.56
C ARG A 232 -10.64 6.86 -14.64
N ASN A 233 -11.82 7.15 -15.19
CA ASN A 233 -13.07 6.91 -14.47
C ASN A 233 -13.34 5.39 -14.45
N MET A 234 -12.80 4.69 -13.46
CA MET A 234 -13.23 3.34 -13.11
C MET A 234 -14.63 3.41 -12.49
N GLN A 235 -15.44 2.37 -12.72
CA GLN A 235 -16.67 2.19 -11.96
C GLN A 235 -16.33 1.91 -10.50
N ILE A 236 -17.16 2.41 -9.58
CA ILE A 236 -16.92 2.31 -8.12
C ILE A 236 -16.72 0.84 -7.69
N GLU A 237 -17.54 -0.08 -8.19
CA GLU A 237 -17.43 -1.50 -7.85
C GLU A 237 -16.11 -2.12 -8.34
N GLU A 238 -15.67 -1.77 -9.56
CA GLU A 238 -14.38 -2.22 -10.11
C GLU A 238 -13.21 -1.69 -9.28
N LEU A 239 -13.30 -0.43 -8.85
CA LEU A 239 -12.31 0.22 -8.00
C LEU A 239 -12.19 -0.47 -6.63
N VAL A 240 -13.32 -0.68 -5.96
CA VAL A 240 -13.36 -1.32 -4.64
C VAL A 240 -12.80 -2.74 -4.74
N ASN A 241 -13.23 -3.52 -5.74
CA ASN A 241 -12.72 -4.87 -5.96
C ASN A 241 -11.22 -4.88 -6.30
N HIS A 242 -10.74 -3.92 -7.09
CA HIS A 242 -9.33 -3.82 -7.44
C HIS A 242 -8.45 -3.60 -6.21
N TYR A 243 -8.78 -2.61 -5.37
CA TYR A 243 -7.97 -2.31 -4.18
C TYR A 243 -8.17 -3.31 -3.05
N HIS A 244 -9.35 -3.93 -2.92
CA HIS A 244 -9.54 -5.08 -2.04
C HIS A 244 -8.55 -6.21 -2.39
N ASN A 245 -8.42 -6.59 -3.67
CA ASN A 245 -7.46 -7.63 -4.08
C ASN A 245 -5.98 -7.24 -3.88
N ILE A 246 -5.68 -5.95 -3.68
CA ILE A 246 -4.32 -5.47 -3.43
C ILE A 246 -4.03 -5.41 -1.93
N THR A 247 -5.01 -4.97 -1.11
CA THR A 247 -4.85 -4.91 0.35
C THR A 247 -5.03 -6.27 1.01
N TYR A 248 -5.64 -7.24 0.32
CA TYR A 248 -5.84 -8.62 0.78
C TYR A 248 -4.95 -9.58 -0.01
N THR A 249 -3.79 -9.88 0.56
CA THR A 249 -2.82 -10.80 -0.04
C THR A 249 -2.83 -12.14 0.70
N GLU A 250 -2.31 -13.21 0.07
CA GLU A 250 -2.06 -14.47 0.78
C GLU A 250 -0.97 -14.35 1.87
N HIS A 251 -0.17 -13.28 1.80
CA HIS A 251 0.79 -12.96 2.84
C HIS A 251 0.08 -12.33 4.05
N ASN A 252 0.58 -12.67 5.25
CA ASN A 252 0.19 -12.01 6.48
C ASN A 252 0.82 -10.61 6.53
N TYR A 253 0.26 -9.66 5.78
CA TYR A 253 0.61 -8.25 5.74
C TYR A 253 -0.59 -7.39 6.12
N ASN A 254 -0.32 -6.26 6.78
CA ASN A 254 -1.31 -5.22 7.03
C ASN A 254 -1.06 -4.10 6.01
N ILE A 255 -1.99 -3.91 5.08
CA ILE A 255 -1.83 -3.02 3.94
C ILE A 255 -2.95 -1.99 3.97
N LEU A 256 -2.58 -0.73 4.19
CA LEU A 256 -3.49 0.41 4.09
C LEU A 256 -3.45 0.99 2.68
N GLY A 257 -4.59 1.27 2.08
CA GLY A 257 -4.73 1.89 0.76
C GLY A 257 -5.19 3.33 0.82
N LYS A 258 -4.53 4.21 0.06
CA LYS A 258 -4.96 5.59 -0.21
C LYS A 258 -4.96 5.83 -1.71
N VAL A 259 -6.15 6.06 -2.26
CA VAL A 259 -6.35 6.15 -3.71
C VAL A 259 -6.99 7.49 -4.05
N ARG A 260 -6.31 8.26 -4.88
CA ARG A 260 -6.73 9.61 -5.26
C ARG A 260 -7.29 9.64 -6.67
N TYR A 261 -8.49 10.17 -6.83
CA TYR A 261 -9.11 10.46 -8.12
C TYR A 261 -8.62 11.80 -8.70
N PRO A 262 -8.79 12.06 -10.01
CA PRO A 262 -8.34 13.30 -10.65
C PRO A 262 -8.96 14.57 -10.08
N ASN A 263 -10.19 14.48 -9.56
CA ASN A 263 -10.89 15.58 -8.89
C ASN A 263 -10.45 15.79 -7.43
N ASN A 264 -9.40 15.10 -6.99
CA ASN A 264 -8.83 15.12 -5.65
C ASN A 264 -9.62 14.34 -4.58
N ASP A 265 -10.69 13.64 -4.96
CA ASP A 265 -11.41 12.73 -4.07
C ASP A 265 -10.49 11.61 -3.58
N LEU A 266 -10.60 11.28 -2.29
CA LEU A 266 -9.78 10.29 -1.65
C LEU A 266 -10.63 9.09 -1.21
N TRP A 267 -10.12 7.91 -1.56
CA TRP A 267 -10.65 6.62 -1.17
C TRP A 267 -9.65 5.96 -0.23
N LYS A 268 -10.14 5.45 0.90
CA LYS A 268 -9.31 4.75 1.89
C LYS A 268 -9.75 3.31 2.02
N PHE A 269 -8.77 2.43 2.10
CA PHE A 269 -8.95 0.99 2.30
C PHE A 269 -8.10 0.59 3.49
N GLY A 270 -8.67 -0.07 4.47
CA GLY A 270 -7.92 -0.75 5.51
C GLY A 270 -7.46 -2.13 5.04
N SER A 271 -7.03 -2.90 6.01
CA SER A 271 -6.27 -4.12 5.90
C SER A 271 -7.09 -5.31 6.43
N VAL A 272 -6.39 -6.39 6.78
CA VAL A 272 -6.96 -7.58 7.41
C VAL A 272 -6.85 -7.56 8.94
N ALA A 273 -6.32 -6.47 9.50
CA ALA A 273 -6.10 -6.27 10.92
C ALA A 273 -6.92 -5.07 11.40
N ASP A 274 -7.03 -4.94 12.72
CA ASP A 274 -7.77 -3.85 13.35
C ASP A 274 -7.19 -2.48 12.95
N ASP A 275 -7.95 -1.68 12.20
CA ASP A 275 -7.51 -0.42 11.63
C ASP A 275 -8.19 0.81 12.25
N ILE A 276 -7.47 1.93 12.26
CA ILE A 276 -8.05 3.25 12.58
C ILE A 276 -8.01 4.10 11.31
N ILE A 277 -9.19 4.41 10.77
CA ILE A 277 -9.33 5.13 9.52
C ILE A 277 -10.06 6.45 9.76
N GLU A 278 -9.28 7.53 9.76
CA GLU A 278 -9.81 8.88 9.84
C GLU A 278 -10.29 9.36 8.46
N ASN A 279 -11.45 10.00 8.40
CA ASN A 279 -11.81 10.77 7.21
C ASN A 279 -11.00 12.09 7.22
N ASP A 280 -10.23 12.34 6.16
CA ASP A 280 -9.64 13.66 5.94
C ASP A 280 -10.51 14.47 4.98
N ASP A 281 -10.17 15.73 4.80
CA ASP A 281 -10.94 16.76 4.10
C ASP A 281 -11.45 16.45 2.68
N ASN A 282 -10.93 15.41 2.01
CA ASN A 282 -11.37 14.97 0.68
C ASN A 282 -11.76 13.49 0.65
N THR A 283 -11.85 12.84 1.81
CA THR A 283 -12.24 11.42 1.90
C THR A 283 -13.73 11.29 1.63
N ILE A 284 -14.07 10.62 0.53
CA ILE A 284 -15.46 10.35 0.12
C ILE A 284 -15.86 8.89 0.33
N PHE A 285 -14.88 8.00 0.49
CA PHE A 285 -15.09 6.57 0.63
C PHE A 285 -14.08 5.96 1.61
N ILE A 286 -14.57 5.08 2.49
CA ILE A 286 -13.74 4.26 3.36
C ILE A 286 -14.24 2.82 3.33
N SER A 287 -13.31 1.86 3.32
CA SER A 287 -13.57 0.44 3.60
C SER A 287 -12.59 0.00 4.68
N GLY A 288 -13.06 -0.51 5.81
CA GLY A 288 -12.20 -0.96 6.92
C GLY A 288 -11.50 -2.25 6.55
N GLY A 289 -12.29 -3.29 6.33
CA GLY A 289 -11.80 -4.54 5.81
C GLY A 289 -12.18 -5.70 6.72
N GLU A 290 -11.19 -6.47 7.16
CA GLU A 290 -11.39 -7.46 8.25
C GLU A 290 -10.67 -6.94 9.48
N GLY A 291 -11.06 -7.36 10.67
CA GLY A 291 -10.58 -6.73 11.91
C GLY A 291 -11.71 -6.02 12.64
N SER A 292 -11.38 -5.51 13.82
CA SER A 292 -12.24 -4.57 14.55
C SER A 292 -11.83 -3.15 14.21
N ASP A 293 -12.50 -2.55 13.23
CA ASP A 293 -12.11 -1.26 12.66
C ASP A 293 -12.77 -0.06 13.34
N LEU A 294 -12.03 1.03 13.41
CA LEU A 294 -12.50 2.32 13.93
C LEU A 294 -12.48 3.38 12.83
N TYR A 295 -13.66 3.73 12.35
CA TYR A 295 -13.89 4.86 11.45
C TYR A 295 -14.05 6.13 12.27
N VAL A 296 -13.17 7.11 12.06
CA VAL A 296 -13.20 8.37 12.81
C VAL A 296 -13.59 9.51 11.90
N VAL A 297 -14.74 10.13 12.17
CA VAL A 297 -15.20 11.32 11.45
C VAL A 297 -14.61 12.58 12.10
N THR A 298 -13.47 13.03 11.59
CA THR A 298 -12.74 14.21 12.11
C THR A 298 -13.11 15.51 11.39
N GLN A 299 -13.67 15.43 10.19
CA GLN A 299 -13.98 16.60 9.36
C GLN A 299 -15.11 17.46 9.95
N THR A 300 -14.87 18.77 10.00
CA THR A 300 -15.83 19.77 10.49
C THR A 300 -16.42 20.65 9.38
N LYS A 301 -16.07 20.40 8.11
CA LYS A 301 -16.65 21.11 6.97
C LYS A 301 -18.17 20.90 6.96
N LYS A 302 -18.88 21.92 6.46
CA LYS A 302 -20.34 21.95 6.44
C LYS A 302 -20.91 20.79 5.63
N ASP A 303 -20.35 20.49 4.46
CA ASP A 303 -20.88 19.45 3.57
C ASP A 303 -19.95 18.24 3.56
N LEU A 304 -20.36 17.16 4.24
CA LEU A 304 -19.68 15.86 4.19
C LEU A 304 -20.63 14.85 3.54
N ASN A 305 -20.15 14.18 2.49
CA ASN A 305 -20.80 13.00 1.94
C ASN A 305 -19.77 11.87 1.94
N LEU A 306 -19.92 10.95 2.88
CA LEU A 306 -18.99 9.85 3.12
C LEU A 306 -19.72 8.52 2.91
N SER A 307 -19.16 7.66 2.06
CA SER A 307 -19.58 6.27 1.95
C SER A 307 -18.66 5.36 2.74
N ILE A 308 -19.22 4.41 3.49
CA ILE A 308 -18.48 3.40 4.25
C ILE A 308 -18.92 2.03 3.74
N ASN A 309 -17.97 1.23 3.26
CA ASN A 309 -18.16 -0.19 3.01
C ASN A 309 -17.70 -0.99 4.24
N ASN A 310 -18.65 -1.56 4.98
CA ASN A 310 -18.37 -2.35 6.18
C ASN A 310 -18.44 -3.86 5.93
N TYR A 311 -18.05 -4.30 4.74
CA TYR A 311 -18.02 -5.73 4.42
C TYR A 311 -16.85 -6.44 5.09
N ALA A 312 -17.13 -7.37 6.01
CA ALA A 312 -16.16 -8.26 6.64
C ALA A 312 -16.75 -9.66 6.84
N ARG A 313 -15.92 -10.70 6.69
CA ARG A 313 -16.31 -12.11 6.88
C ARG A 313 -16.02 -12.62 8.27
N ASP A 314 -15.16 -11.95 9.03
CA ASP A 314 -14.86 -12.31 10.41
C ASP A 314 -15.94 -11.87 11.41
N PHE A 315 -16.87 -11.01 10.98
CA PHE A 315 -17.98 -10.46 11.78
C PHE A 315 -17.53 -9.77 13.06
N LYS A 316 -16.28 -9.30 13.12
CA LYS A 316 -15.82 -8.51 14.25
C LYS A 316 -16.58 -7.19 14.32
N LEU A 317 -16.65 -6.62 15.52
CA LEU A 317 -17.36 -5.38 15.75
C LEU A 317 -16.51 -4.20 15.28
N ASP A 318 -17.11 -3.36 14.45
CA ASP A 318 -16.56 -2.10 13.97
C ASP A 318 -17.26 -0.90 14.61
N ILE A 319 -16.57 0.24 14.64
CA ILE A 319 -17.03 1.45 15.32
C ILE A 319 -16.94 2.65 14.38
N LEU A 320 -18.07 3.33 14.18
CA LEU A 320 -18.13 4.67 13.61
C LEU A 320 -18.14 5.70 14.73
N SER A 321 -17.01 6.37 14.96
CA SER A 321 -16.88 7.46 15.92
C SER A 321 -17.20 8.80 15.25
N VAL A 322 -18.25 9.47 15.74
CA VAL A 322 -18.59 10.83 15.31
C VAL A 322 -18.53 11.78 16.51
N PRO A 323 -17.33 12.32 16.82
CA PRO A 323 -17.03 13.01 18.08
C PRO A 323 -17.72 14.38 18.24
N PHE A 324 -18.43 14.87 17.21
CA PHE A 324 -19.12 16.17 17.25
C PHE A 324 -20.63 16.05 17.40
N ILE A 325 -21.17 14.84 17.54
CA ILE A 325 -22.62 14.66 17.66
C ILE A 325 -23.07 14.99 19.08
N SER A 326 -23.76 16.13 19.20
CA SER A 326 -24.63 16.48 20.31
C SER A 326 -26.11 16.52 19.91
N ILE A 327 -26.45 16.04 18.70
CA ILE A 327 -27.66 16.42 17.96
C ILE A 327 -28.32 15.19 17.31
N ASP A 328 -29.62 15.28 17.05
CA ASP A 328 -30.47 14.27 16.40
C ASP A 328 -29.87 13.72 15.11
N ILE A 329 -29.68 12.41 15.07
CA ILE A 329 -29.34 11.66 13.86
C ILE A 329 -30.63 11.10 13.27
N ILE A 330 -30.87 11.37 12.00
CA ILE A 330 -31.98 10.76 11.26
C ILE A 330 -31.41 9.58 10.48
N LEU A 331 -31.99 8.40 10.69
CA LEU A 331 -31.64 7.21 9.94
C LEU A 331 -32.62 7.02 8.78
N ILE A 332 -32.10 6.83 7.58
CA ILE A 332 -32.89 6.53 6.38
C ILE A 332 -32.41 5.21 5.80
N LYS A 333 -33.36 4.36 5.40
CA LYS A 333 -33.10 3.23 4.52
C LYS A 333 -33.22 3.69 3.09
N ASP A 334 -32.16 3.56 2.30
CA ASP A 334 -32.24 3.72 0.84
C ASP A 334 -31.86 2.41 0.16
N THR A 335 -32.85 1.71 -0.37
CA THR A 335 -32.68 0.36 -0.94
C THR A 335 -32.05 -0.60 0.09
N ASP A 336 -30.76 -0.92 -0.04
CA ASP A 336 -30.00 -1.76 0.89
C ASP A 336 -29.02 -0.96 1.77
N ASP A 337 -28.87 0.34 1.54
CA ASP A 337 -27.97 1.21 2.28
C ASP A 337 -28.64 1.79 3.53
N LEU A 338 -27.81 2.11 4.53
CA LEU A 338 -28.19 2.89 5.70
C LEU A 338 -27.57 4.28 5.61
N ILE A 339 -28.41 5.31 5.55
CA ILE A 339 -27.97 6.70 5.52
C ILE A 339 -28.17 7.33 6.91
N LEU A 340 -27.09 7.89 7.45
CA LEU A 340 -27.08 8.69 8.68
C LEU A 340 -27.04 10.17 8.26
N HIS A 341 -28.18 10.85 8.39
CA HIS A 341 -28.25 12.30 8.24
C HIS A 341 -27.96 12.96 9.57
N ILE A 342 -26.84 13.67 9.63
CA ILE A 342 -26.34 14.36 10.82
C ILE A 342 -26.42 15.87 10.55
N SER A 343 -27.28 16.55 11.32
CA SER A 343 -27.49 18.00 11.19
C SER A 343 -26.20 18.78 11.47
N PRO A 344 -25.87 19.84 10.69
CA PRO A 344 -26.71 20.48 9.67
C PRO A 344 -26.57 19.98 8.23
N VAL A 345 -25.50 19.27 7.83
CA VAL A 345 -25.23 18.94 6.40
C VAL A 345 -24.23 17.77 6.22
N MET A 346 -24.22 16.80 7.13
CA MET A 346 -23.36 15.62 7.02
C MET A 346 -24.17 14.36 6.73
N ASP A 347 -23.84 13.70 5.63
CA ASP A 347 -24.44 12.43 5.22
C ASP A 347 -23.36 11.35 5.24
N ILE A 348 -23.60 10.30 6.03
CA ILE A 348 -22.77 9.11 6.04
C ILE A 348 -23.63 7.95 5.54
N THR A 349 -23.24 7.35 4.43
CA THR A 349 -23.89 6.19 3.84
C THR A 349 -23.11 4.94 4.19
N ILE A 350 -23.71 4.03 4.94
CA ILE A 350 -23.18 2.69 5.19
C ILE A 350 -23.75 1.78 4.11
N LEU A 351 -22.88 1.39 3.18
CA LEU A 351 -23.23 0.66 1.97
C LEU A 351 -23.69 -0.76 2.31
N ASP A 352 -24.71 -1.24 1.62
CA ASP A 352 -25.23 -2.61 1.68
C ASP A 352 -25.59 -3.09 3.11
N TYR A 353 -25.80 -2.17 4.06
CA TYR A 353 -26.09 -2.49 5.47
C TYR A 353 -27.26 -3.46 5.61
N PHE A 354 -28.33 -3.34 4.82
CA PHE A 354 -29.49 -4.25 4.89
C PHE A 354 -29.37 -5.50 4.01
N ARG A 355 -28.30 -5.62 3.22
CA ARG A 355 -28.10 -6.70 2.26
C ARG A 355 -27.67 -8.01 2.92
N SER A 356 -26.72 -7.95 3.87
CA SER A 356 -26.17 -9.15 4.50
C SER A 356 -25.58 -8.89 5.89
N LYS A 357 -25.39 -9.96 6.67
CA LYS A 357 -24.80 -9.86 8.02
C LYS A 357 -23.33 -9.44 8.00
N GLU A 358 -22.65 -9.78 6.92
CA GLU A 358 -21.29 -9.35 6.60
C GLU A 358 -21.20 -7.83 6.42
N HIS A 359 -22.30 -7.07 6.40
CA HIS A 359 -22.29 -5.60 6.43
C HIS A 359 -22.89 -5.00 7.72
N GLN A 360 -23.43 -5.83 8.62
CA GLN A 360 -24.22 -5.43 9.81
C GLN A 360 -23.47 -5.57 11.13
N HIS A 361 -22.21 -5.14 11.17
CA HIS A 361 -21.38 -5.25 12.37
C HIS A 361 -20.70 -3.94 12.77
N ILE A 362 -21.30 -2.80 12.38
CA ILE A 362 -20.85 -1.46 12.73
C ILE A 362 -21.77 -0.81 13.77
N VAL A 363 -21.16 -0.20 14.78
CA VAL A 363 -21.87 0.60 15.81
C VAL A 363 -21.43 2.05 15.79
N LEU A 364 -22.36 2.94 16.08
CA LEU A 364 -22.08 4.36 16.23
C LEU A 364 -21.59 4.65 17.65
N MET A 365 -20.50 5.41 17.79
CA MET A 365 -20.03 5.95 19.05
C MET A 365 -20.15 7.48 19.08
N ASP A 366 -20.80 8.00 20.12
CA ASP A 366 -20.95 9.45 20.35
C ASP A 366 -19.72 10.07 21.06
N GLN A 367 -19.75 11.39 21.25
CA GLN A 367 -18.70 12.13 21.96
C GLN A 367 -18.49 11.73 23.44
N ASN A 368 -19.44 11.00 24.04
CA ASN A 368 -19.39 10.52 25.42
C ASN A 368 -19.01 9.04 25.51
N ASN A 369 -18.57 8.42 24.40
CA ASN A 369 -18.29 6.99 24.27
C ASN A 369 -19.51 6.09 24.56
N ASN A 370 -20.73 6.60 24.35
CA ASN A 370 -21.93 5.76 24.30
C ASN A 370 -22.04 5.15 22.92
N THR A 371 -22.36 3.86 22.88
CA THR A 371 -22.47 3.07 21.66
C THR A 371 -23.93 2.79 21.31
N PHE A 372 -24.26 2.91 20.04
CA PHE A 372 -25.60 2.70 19.50
C PHE A 372 -25.52 1.85 18.23
N ILE A 373 -26.52 1.01 18.01
CA ILE A 373 -26.64 0.21 16.80
C ILE A 373 -27.90 0.60 16.01
N PRO A 374 -27.81 0.74 14.67
CA PRO A 374 -28.99 0.91 13.84
C PRO A 374 -29.88 -0.33 13.89
N PHE A 375 -31.13 -0.16 14.29
CA PHE A 375 -32.09 -1.25 14.47
C PHE A 375 -33.40 -0.97 13.74
N ALA A 376 -33.87 -1.94 12.95
CA ALA A 376 -35.15 -1.86 12.26
C ALA A 376 -36.31 -2.14 13.23
N ILE A 377 -37.30 -1.25 13.23
CA ILE A 377 -38.56 -1.37 13.96
C ILE A 377 -39.74 -1.31 12.97
N GLU A 378 -40.95 -1.66 13.41
CA GLU A 378 -42.14 -1.79 12.52
C GLU A 378 -42.37 -0.60 11.58
N ASN A 379 -42.01 0.62 11.99
CA ASN A 379 -42.25 1.85 11.22
C ASN A 379 -40.98 2.67 10.92
N GLY A 380 -39.79 2.05 10.89
CA GLY A 380 -38.55 2.76 10.53
C GLY A 380 -37.28 2.14 11.08
N ILE A 381 -36.21 2.92 11.13
CA ILE A 381 -34.93 2.55 11.73
C ILE A 381 -34.64 3.55 12.84
N THR A 382 -34.16 3.05 13.97
CA THR A 382 -33.76 3.89 15.10
C THR A 382 -32.42 3.43 15.66
N LEU A 383 -31.69 4.34 16.30
CA LEU A 383 -30.50 4.00 17.06
C LEU A 383 -30.92 3.42 18.41
N MET A 384 -30.55 2.17 18.65
CA MET A 384 -30.75 1.54 19.96
C MET A 384 -29.44 1.55 20.75
N PRO A 385 -29.48 1.83 22.07
CA PRO A 385 -28.31 1.65 22.91
C PRO A 385 -27.75 0.23 22.76
N PHE A 386 -26.44 0.14 22.55
CA PHE A 386 -25.72 -1.10 22.29
C PHE A 386 -24.75 -1.39 23.42
N CYS A 387 -24.88 -2.56 24.04
CA CYS A 387 -23.98 -3.03 25.10
C CYS A 387 -23.09 -4.15 24.56
N HIS A 388 -21.79 -3.89 24.49
CA HIS A 388 -20.78 -4.90 24.21
C HIS A 388 -19.78 -4.97 25.35
N LYS A 389 -19.55 -6.18 25.86
CA LYS A 389 -18.63 -6.43 26.96
C LYS A 389 -17.21 -6.11 26.51
N SER A 390 -16.48 -5.34 27.32
CA SER A 390 -15.02 -5.18 27.16
C SER A 390 -14.31 -5.51 28.47
N LEU A 391 -12.98 -5.62 28.42
CA LEU A 391 -12.15 -5.79 29.63
C LEU A 391 -12.35 -4.67 30.66
N HIS A 392 -12.85 -3.51 30.24
CA HIS A 392 -12.97 -2.30 31.05
C HIS A 392 -14.42 -1.90 31.37
N LYS A 393 -15.42 -2.52 30.72
CA LYS A 393 -16.84 -2.20 30.93
C LYS A 393 -17.69 -3.47 30.85
N SER A 394 -18.20 -3.89 32.01
CA SER A 394 -19.09 -5.04 32.19
C SER A 394 -20.38 -4.69 32.95
N ILE A 395 -20.58 -3.39 33.25
CA ILE A 395 -21.77 -2.85 33.89
C ILE A 395 -22.29 -1.72 33.00
N PHE A 396 -23.58 -1.79 32.66
CA PHE A 396 -24.27 -0.78 31.88
C PHE A 396 -25.46 -0.25 32.67
N THR A 397 -25.63 1.07 32.69
CA THR A 397 -26.71 1.76 33.40
C THR A 397 -27.64 2.43 32.39
N PHE A 398 -28.93 2.12 32.49
CA PHE A 398 -29.98 2.69 31.63
C PHE A 398 -31.00 3.40 32.47
N THR A 399 -31.45 4.55 32.00
CA THR A 399 -32.52 5.30 32.64
C THR A 399 -33.86 4.70 32.20
N GLY A 400 -34.86 4.65 33.11
CA GLY A 400 -36.15 3.99 32.84
C GLY A 400 -36.99 4.54 31.66
N ILE A 401 -36.46 5.48 30.87
CA ILE A 401 -37.07 6.00 29.64
C ILE A 401 -36.73 5.15 28.39
N GLU A 402 -35.61 4.41 28.39
CA GLU A 402 -35.25 3.54 27.28
C GLU A 402 -36.15 2.29 27.26
N LYS A 403 -36.89 2.07 26.16
CA LYS A 403 -37.82 0.94 26.03
C LYS A 403 -37.19 -0.32 25.42
N HIS A 404 -36.13 -0.16 24.64
CA HIS A 404 -35.47 -1.23 23.92
C HIS A 404 -33.96 -1.02 23.93
N MET A 405 -33.21 -2.11 23.92
CA MET A 405 -31.75 -2.08 23.87
C MET A 405 -31.23 -3.36 23.22
N VAL A 406 -30.00 -3.30 22.70
CA VAL A 406 -29.30 -4.44 22.10
C VAL A 406 -28.11 -4.79 22.97
N ILE A 407 -27.97 -6.08 23.30
CA ILE A 407 -26.89 -6.60 24.16
C ILE A 407 -26.19 -7.71 23.38
N ASP A 408 -24.89 -7.53 23.15
CA ASP A 408 -24.03 -8.53 22.51
C ASP A 408 -23.32 -9.38 23.58
N ILE A 409 -24.13 -10.18 24.28
CA ILE A 409 -23.72 -11.16 25.30
C ILE A 409 -24.66 -12.36 25.14
N ASP A 410 -24.15 -13.58 25.35
CA ASP A 410 -25.00 -14.77 25.46
C ASP A 410 -26.08 -14.52 26.54
N ILE A 411 -27.34 -14.68 26.16
CA ILE A 411 -28.50 -14.46 27.03
C ILE A 411 -28.44 -15.29 28.32
N GLY A 412 -27.81 -16.47 28.27
CA GLY A 412 -27.60 -17.33 29.44
C GLY A 412 -26.64 -16.73 30.47
N ASN A 413 -25.83 -15.75 30.07
CA ASN A 413 -24.82 -15.10 30.90
C ASN A 413 -25.24 -13.69 31.34
N ILE A 414 -26.49 -13.26 31.14
CA ILE A 414 -26.95 -11.92 31.52
C ILE A 414 -27.59 -11.93 32.91
N MET A 415 -27.14 -11.06 33.81
CA MET A 415 -27.79 -10.71 35.06
C MET A 415 -28.35 -9.29 35.02
N LEU A 416 -29.64 -9.17 35.36
CA LEU A 416 -30.37 -7.91 35.40
C LEU A 416 -30.60 -7.49 36.86
N TYR A 417 -30.19 -6.27 37.20
CA TYR A 417 -30.40 -5.65 38.50
C TYR A 417 -31.16 -4.34 38.33
N LYS A 418 -32.05 -4.01 39.28
CA LYS A 418 -32.73 -2.71 39.30
C LYS A 418 -32.22 -1.89 40.47
N GLN A 419 -31.72 -0.69 40.20
CA GLN A 419 -31.33 0.28 41.23
C GLN A 419 -32.14 1.57 41.05
N GLY A 420 -33.16 1.77 41.89
CA GLY A 420 -34.10 2.88 41.70
C GLY A 420 -34.89 2.76 40.40
N ASN A 421 -34.74 3.75 39.51
CA ASN A 421 -35.33 3.74 38.16
C ASN A 421 -34.39 3.16 37.10
N ASP A 422 -33.18 2.77 37.49
CA ASP A 422 -32.15 2.36 36.54
C ASP A 422 -32.08 0.84 36.42
N LEU A 423 -31.86 0.37 35.19
CA LEU A 423 -31.54 -1.03 34.91
C LEU A 423 -30.02 -1.18 34.79
N LEU A 424 -29.47 -2.07 35.62
CA LEU A 424 -28.08 -2.48 35.64
C LEU A 424 -27.97 -3.85 34.99
N ILE A 425 -27.05 -3.97 34.03
CA ILE A 425 -26.82 -5.22 33.30
C ILE A 425 -25.38 -5.64 33.52
N THR A 426 -25.18 -6.87 33.96
CA THR A 426 -23.86 -7.46 34.18
C THR A 426 -23.83 -8.93 33.78
N GLU A 427 -22.64 -9.50 33.61
CA GLU A 427 -22.47 -10.88 33.19
C GLU A 427 -22.42 -11.83 34.41
N GLN A 428 -23.01 -13.01 34.28
CA GLN A 428 -22.84 -14.08 35.25
C GLN A 428 -21.39 -14.57 35.21
N THR A 429 -20.56 -14.11 36.15
CA THR A 429 -19.18 -14.61 36.24
C THR A 429 -19.22 -16.11 36.52
N ALA A 430 -18.55 -16.91 35.68
CA ALA A 430 -18.43 -18.37 35.83
C ALA A 430 -17.75 -18.83 37.13
N ASN A 431 -17.40 -17.91 38.03
CA ASN A 431 -17.00 -18.22 39.39
C ASN A 431 -17.78 -17.34 40.36
N ASN A 432 -18.55 -18.00 41.23
CA ASN A 432 -18.98 -17.45 42.50
C ASN A 432 -17.75 -16.90 43.25
N VAL A 433 -17.52 -15.60 43.18
CA VAL A 433 -16.89 -14.88 44.28
C VAL A 433 -17.97 -14.00 44.85
N SER A 434 -18.55 -14.49 45.95
CA SER A 434 -19.38 -13.72 46.85
C SER A 434 -18.63 -12.47 47.30
N PHE A 435 -18.88 -11.34 46.65
CA PHE A 435 -18.75 -10.06 47.33
C PHE A 435 -20.14 -9.69 47.82
N GLY A 436 -20.30 -9.80 49.13
CA GLY A 436 -21.56 -9.66 49.81
C GLY A 436 -22.25 -8.35 49.50
N LEU A 437 -23.48 -8.46 49.00
CA LEU A 437 -24.53 -7.46 49.17
C LEU A 437 -25.83 -8.24 49.31
N GLU A 438 -26.15 -8.60 50.56
CA GLU A 438 -27.52 -8.94 50.93
C GLU A 438 -28.40 -7.71 50.65
N ILE A 439 -29.24 -7.79 49.62
CA ILE A 439 -30.41 -6.91 49.52
C ILE A 439 -31.64 -7.81 49.53
N LYS A 440 -32.32 -7.77 50.68
CA LYS A 440 -33.57 -8.48 50.94
C LYS A 440 -34.61 -8.13 49.86
N LYS A 441 -35.13 -9.15 49.18
CA LYS A 441 -36.38 -9.08 48.44
C LYS A 441 -37.49 -8.55 49.35
N ARG A 442 -38.19 -7.49 48.92
CA ARG A 442 -39.60 -7.31 49.25
C ARG A 442 -40.40 -7.56 47.97
N VAL A 443 -41.37 -8.45 48.13
CA VAL A 443 -42.36 -8.90 47.14
C VAL A 443 -43.14 -7.73 46.58
#